data_AF-A0A2W5NBQ3-F1
#
_entry.id   AF-A0A2W5NBQ3-F1
#
_cell.length_a   1.000
_cell.length_b   1.000
_cell.length_c   1.000
_cell.angle_alpha   90.00
_cell.angle_beta   90.00
_cell.angle_gamma   90.00
#
_symmetry.space_group_name_H-M   'P 1'
#
loop_
_entity.id
_entity.type
_entity.pdbx_description
1 polymer ?
#
loop_
_entity_poly.entity_id
_entity_poly.type
_entity_poly.pdbx_seq_one_letter_code
_entity_poly.pdbx_strand_id
1 'polypeptide(L)'
;MIERQIERGGAKRCAGPVPGLAVVVTGVAAHASEGAPGFDITGVLAEDGPLPLPSVSGMDVAIAVNPAGTTFRGGVLGQGRVYEDRVEVDLVLGAEEARGLCAGLLSQLETGAPVLELRGDAIAASLLRITGFNRS
;
A
#
# COMPACT_ATOMS: atom_id res chain seq x y z
N MET A 1 -21.35 46.86 -10.86
CA MET A 1 -20.21 46.59 -9.96
C MET A 1 -20.28 45.10 -9.64
N ILE A 2 -19.36 44.30 -10.18
CA ILE A 2 -19.41 42.83 -10.13
C ILE A 2 -18.38 42.40 -9.09
N GLU A 3 -18.83 41.98 -7.90
CA GLU A 3 -17.96 41.37 -6.91
C GLU A 3 -17.96 39.85 -7.11
N ARG A 4 -16.87 39.34 -7.67
CA ARG A 4 -16.57 37.91 -7.76
C ARG A 4 -16.12 37.42 -6.39
N GLN A 5 -16.97 36.68 -5.68
CA GLN A 5 -16.52 35.84 -4.58
C GLN A 5 -15.86 34.59 -5.15
N ILE A 6 -14.54 34.50 -4.97
CA ILE A 6 -13.76 33.28 -5.23
C ILE A 6 -14.01 32.36 -4.03
N GLU A 7 -14.88 31.38 -4.20
CA GLU A 7 -14.97 30.26 -3.26
C GLU A 7 -13.65 29.48 -3.34
N ARG A 8 -12.81 29.66 -2.31
CA ARG A 8 -11.70 28.74 -2.04
C ARG A 8 -12.31 27.36 -1.81
N GLY A 9 -12.23 26.50 -2.83
CA GLY A 9 -12.54 25.09 -2.72
C GLY A 9 -11.66 24.47 -1.64
N GLY A 10 -12.18 24.42 -0.42
CA GLY A 10 -11.63 23.63 0.66
C GLY A 10 -11.73 22.17 0.22
N ALA A 11 -10.58 21.53 0.00
CA ALA A 11 -10.52 20.09 -0.18
C ALA A 11 -11.26 19.45 0.99
N LYS A 12 -12.47 18.91 0.72
CA LYS A 12 -13.18 18.07 1.67
C LYS A 12 -12.24 16.92 1.99
N ARG A 13 -11.71 16.92 3.22
CA ARG A 13 -11.10 15.73 3.80
C ARG A 13 -12.18 14.66 3.78
N CYS A 14 -12.06 13.69 2.88
CA CYS A 14 -12.76 12.42 2.96
C CYS A 14 -12.17 11.65 4.15
N ALA A 15 -12.47 12.09 5.36
CA ALA A 15 -12.07 11.44 6.60
C ALA A 15 -13.13 10.39 6.95
N GLY A 16 -13.08 9.27 6.22
CA GLY A 16 -13.62 7.99 6.65
C GLY A 16 -12.50 6.95 6.48
N PRO A 17 -12.46 5.88 7.29
CA PRO A 17 -11.51 4.79 7.06
C PRO A 17 -11.71 4.29 5.63
N VAL A 18 -10.70 4.43 4.79
CA VAL A 18 -10.75 3.89 3.44
C VAL A 18 -10.64 2.37 3.55
N PRO A 19 -11.58 1.59 3.01
CA PRO A 19 -11.40 0.14 2.88
C PRO A 19 -10.05 -0.19 2.21
N GLY A 20 -9.37 -1.22 2.72
CA GLY A 20 -8.00 -1.52 2.37
C GLY A 20 -7.77 -1.92 0.91
N LEU A 21 -6.53 -1.75 0.46
CA LEU A 21 -5.98 -2.27 -0.79
C LEU A 21 -5.78 -3.78 -0.62
N ALA A 22 -6.71 -4.59 -1.16
CA ALA A 22 -6.61 -6.05 -1.11
C ALA A 22 -5.74 -6.56 -2.26
N VAL A 23 -4.56 -7.08 -1.93
CA VAL A 23 -3.57 -7.58 -2.90
C VAL A 23 -3.56 -9.10 -2.82
N VAL A 24 -3.94 -9.77 -3.91
CA VAL A 24 -3.70 -11.20 -4.07
C VAL A 24 -2.23 -11.39 -4.36
N VAL A 25 -1.50 -11.94 -3.39
CA VAL A 25 -0.06 -12.10 -3.48
C VAL A 25 0.27 -13.27 -4.40
N THR A 26 1.15 -13.03 -5.37
CA THR A 26 1.62 -14.00 -6.36
C THR A 26 3.08 -14.40 -6.16
N GLY A 27 3.86 -13.60 -5.40
CA GLY A 27 5.26 -13.89 -5.16
C GLY A 27 5.86 -13.08 -4.03
N VAL A 28 6.91 -13.63 -3.44
CA VAL A 28 7.75 -12.96 -2.42
C VAL A 28 9.21 -13.25 -2.75
N ALA A 29 10.03 -12.20 -2.81
CA ALA A 29 11.46 -12.30 -3.09
C ALA A 29 12.27 -11.50 -2.07
N ALA A 30 13.23 -12.13 -1.41
CA ALA A 30 14.09 -11.42 -0.45
C ALA A 30 15.10 -10.52 -1.17
N HIS A 31 15.38 -9.35 -0.58
CA HIS A 31 16.47 -8.47 -1.01
C HIS A 31 17.29 -8.01 0.20
N ALA A 32 18.49 -7.49 -0.07
CA ALA A 32 19.32 -6.92 0.99
C ALA A 32 18.69 -5.62 1.52
N SER A 33 18.70 -5.45 2.84
CA SER A 33 18.24 -4.25 3.54
C SER A 33 19.07 -4.06 4.81
N GLU A 34 19.30 -2.80 5.19
CA GLU A 34 20.08 -2.46 6.39
C GLU A 34 19.18 -2.46 7.63
N GLY A 35 19.55 -3.22 8.66
CA GLY A 35 18.90 -3.19 9.98
C GLY A 35 17.60 -3.99 10.13
N ALA A 36 16.92 -4.34 9.04
CA ALA A 36 15.73 -5.21 9.03
C ALA A 36 15.68 -6.06 7.75
N PRO A 37 14.99 -7.23 7.74
CA PRO A 37 14.84 -8.02 6.53
C PRO A 37 14.11 -7.23 5.46
N GLY A 38 14.67 -7.22 4.24
CA GLY A 38 14.07 -6.61 3.06
C GLY A 38 13.50 -7.69 2.14
N PHE A 39 12.34 -7.42 1.56
CA PHE A 39 11.73 -8.30 0.57
C PHE A 39 10.70 -7.56 -0.29
N ASP A 40 10.56 -8.02 -1.52
CA ASP A 40 9.55 -7.59 -2.46
C ASP A 40 8.39 -8.57 -2.44
N ILE A 41 7.17 -8.04 -2.51
CA ILE A 41 5.94 -8.80 -2.71
C ILE A 41 5.38 -8.37 -4.07
N THR A 42 5.06 -9.35 -4.91
CA THR A 42 4.32 -9.13 -6.14
C THR A 42 2.91 -9.68 -5.98
N GLY A 43 1.94 -9.00 -6.57
CA GLY A 43 0.56 -9.43 -6.54
C GLY A 43 -0.31 -8.66 -7.52
N VAL A 44 -1.59 -8.94 -7.48
CA VAL A 44 -2.62 -8.25 -8.26
C VAL A 44 -3.71 -7.72 -7.34
N LEU A 45 -4.30 -6.60 -7.70
CA LEU A 45 -5.42 -6.06 -6.93
C LEU A 45 -6.65 -6.96 -7.08
N ALA A 46 -7.18 -7.44 -5.94
CA ALA A 46 -8.29 -8.40 -5.91
C ALA A 46 -9.58 -7.80 -6.49
N GLU A 47 -9.92 -6.56 -6.12
CA GLU A 47 -11.13 -5.86 -6.52
C GLU A 47 -10.87 -4.35 -6.58
N ASP A 48 -11.75 -3.62 -7.28
CA ASP A 48 -11.78 -2.17 -7.23
C ASP A 48 -12.04 -1.73 -5.79
N GLY A 49 -10.97 -1.31 -5.12
CA GLY A 49 -11.06 -0.71 -3.81
C GLY A 49 -11.89 0.59 -3.86
N PRO A 50 -12.35 1.08 -2.70
CA PRO A 50 -13.05 2.36 -2.52
C PRO A 50 -12.20 3.60 -2.88
N LEU A 51 -10.94 3.40 -3.27
CA LEU A 51 -10.03 4.49 -3.57
C LEU A 51 -10.54 5.21 -4.82
N PRO A 52 -10.36 6.54 -4.91
CA PRO A 52 -10.77 7.33 -6.08
C PRO A 52 -9.83 7.08 -7.27
N LEU A 53 -9.56 5.81 -7.57
CA LEU A 53 -8.75 5.35 -8.68
C LEU A 53 -9.71 4.91 -9.80
N PRO A 54 -9.37 5.15 -11.09
CA PRO A 54 -10.09 4.50 -12.19
C PRO A 54 -10.01 2.97 -12.00
N SER A 55 -11.01 2.18 -12.43
CA SER A 55 -11.05 0.72 -12.19
C SER A 55 -9.66 0.07 -12.28
N VAL A 56 -9.16 -0.37 -11.12
CA VAL A 56 -7.83 -0.88 -10.82
C VAL A 56 -7.83 -2.39 -10.55
N SER A 57 -8.98 -3.06 -10.58
CA SER A 57 -9.07 -4.51 -10.42
C SER A 57 -8.18 -5.22 -11.46
N GLY A 58 -7.37 -6.17 -11.00
CA GLY A 58 -6.40 -6.87 -11.83
C GLY A 58 -5.13 -6.07 -12.17
N MET A 59 -4.96 -4.86 -11.61
CA MET A 59 -3.73 -4.08 -11.73
C MET A 59 -2.59 -4.76 -10.96
N ASP A 60 -1.39 -4.71 -11.55
CA ASP A 60 -0.18 -5.22 -10.91
C ASP A 60 0.17 -4.38 -9.67
N VAL A 61 0.54 -5.06 -8.60
CA VAL A 61 0.97 -4.44 -7.34
C VAL A 61 2.37 -4.93 -7.01
N ALA A 62 3.28 -3.98 -6.79
CA ALA A 62 4.62 -4.22 -6.28
C ALA A 62 4.76 -3.58 -4.90
N ILE A 63 5.12 -4.37 -3.89
CA ILE A 63 5.32 -3.88 -2.52
C ILE A 63 6.77 -4.17 -2.11
N ALA A 64 7.55 -3.12 -1.88
CA ALA A 64 8.89 -3.23 -1.32
C ALA A 64 8.84 -3.06 0.21
N VAL A 65 9.34 -4.04 0.95
CA VAL A 65 9.43 -3.99 2.42
C VAL A 65 10.86 -3.71 2.83
N ASN A 66 11.03 -2.67 3.64
CA ASN A 66 12.32 -2.10 4.04
C ASN A 66 13.26 -1.83 2.85
N PRO A 67 12.82 -1.10 1.80
CA PRO A 67 13.71 -0.68 0.73
C PRO A 67 14.79 0.27 1.29
N ALA A 68 16.00 0.15 0.75
CA ALA A 68 17.14 0.95 1.21
C ALA A 68 16.86 2.47 1.13
N GLY A 69 17.34 3.21 2.12
CA GLY A 69 17.21 4.68 2.16
C GLY A 69 15.82 5.21 2.50
N THR A 70 14.89 4.34 2.92
CA THR A 70 13.52 4.74 3.26
C THR A 70 13.30 4.77 4.77
N THR A 71 12.90 5.93 5.29
CA THR A 71 12.50 6.11 6.69
C THR A 71 11.21 6.92 6.75
N PHE A 72 10.18 6.37 7.38
CA PHE A 72 8.90 7.06 7.59
C PHE A 72 8.76 7.60 9.02
N ARG A 73 7.80 8.51 9.22
CA ARG A 73 7.45 9.04 10.55
C ARG A 73 6.63 8.02 11.32
N GLY A 74 6.68 8.07 12.66
CA GLY A 74 5.85 7.20 13.51
C GLY A 74 4.36 7.28 13.16
N GLY A 75 3.69 6.13 13.10
CA GLY A 75 2.28 6.01 12.69
C GLY A 75 2.07 5.91 11.18
N VAL A 76 3.14 5.96 10.38
CA VAL A 76 3.12 5.67 8.94
C VAL A 76 4.01 4.46 8.70
N LEU A 77 3.40 3.39 8.19
CA LEU A 77 4.15 2.21 7.80
C LEU A 77 4.71 2.35 6.39
N GLY A 78 4.08 3.15 5.54
CA GLY A 78 4.49 3.21 4.14
C GLY A 78 3.82 4.27 3.30
N GLN A 79 4.16 4.23 2.02
CA GLN A 79 3.59 5.09 0.99
C GLN A 79 3.27 4.26 -0.26
N GLY A 80 2.10 4.49 -0.82
CA GLY A 80 1.69 3.93 -2.11
C GLY A 80 1.73 4.99 -3.21
N ARG A 81 2.12 4.59 -4.41
CA ARG A 81 2.05 5.38 -5.65
C ARG A 81 1.19 4.61 -6.64
N VAL A 82 0.22 5.30 -7.24
CA VAL A 82 -0.66 4.71 -8.25
C VAL A 82 -0.31 5.29 -9.61
N TYR A 83 -0.02 4.39 -10.54
CA TYR A 83 0.25 4.67 -11.94
C TYR A 83 -0.95 4.19 -12.78
N GLU A 84 -0.88 4.41 -14.09
CA GLU A 84 -1.97 3.99 -15.00
C GLU A 84 -2.09 2.46 -15.11
N ASP A 85 -0.98 1.74 -14.91
CA ASP A 85 -0.84 0.30 -15.14
C ASP A 85 -0.44 -0.51 -13.90
N ARG A 86 -0.03 0.17 -12.81
CA ARG A 86 0.44 -0.50 -11.58
C ARG A 86 0.28 0.32 -10.31
N VAL A 87 0.32 -0.35 -9.17
CA VAL A 87 0.49 0.25 -7.84
C VAL A 87 1.85 -0.16 -7.27
N GLU A 88 2.61 0.82 -6.80
CA GLU A 88 3.85 0.58 -6.04
C GLU A 88 3.63 0.96 -4.58
N VAL A 89 4.13 0.17 -3.66
CA VAL A 89 4.04 0.43 -2.22
C VAL A 89 5.39 0.23 -1.55
N ASP A 90 5.87 1.23 -0.83
CA ASP A 90 7.05 1.11 0.02
C ASP A 90 6.58 0.98 1.47
N LEU A 91 6.97 -0.09 2.17
CA LEU A 91 6.70 -0.31 3.59
C LEU A 91 8.00 -0.28 4.39
N VAL A 92 7.97 0.25 5.62
CA VAL A 92 9.03 0.15 6.62
C VAL A 92 8.45 -0.53 7.85
N LEU A 93 8.95 -1.72 8.15
CA LEU A 93 8.49 -2.58 9.22
C LEU A 93 9.63 -2.90 10.18
N GLY A 94 9.30 -3.07 11.47
CA GLY A 94 10.25 -3.59 12.44
C GLY A 94 10.73 -5.00 12.06
N ALA A 95 11.91 -5.40 12.52
CA ALA A 95 12.52 -6.67 12.11
C ALA A 95 11.64 -7.89 12.42
N GLU A 96 10.90 -7.90 13.54
CA GLU A 96 9.99 -8.99 13.89
C GLU A 96 8.74 -9.03 13.00
N GLU A 97 8.12 -7.86 12.76
CA GLU A 97 6.97 -7.75 11.86
C GLU A 97 7.33 -8.14 10.43
N ALA A 98 8.47 -7.67 9.92
CA ALA A 98 8.96 -8.00 8.58
C ALA A 98 9.17 -9.52 8.42
N ARG A 99 9.80 -10.18 9.41
CA ARG A 99 9.98 -11.64 9.39
C ARG A 99 8.65 -12.38 9.47
N GLY A 100 7.74 -11.95 10.35
CA GLY A 100 6.43 -12.55 10.52
C GLY A 100 5.56 -12.44 9.27
N LEU A 101 5.60 -11.29 8.60
CA LEU A 101 4.91 -11.07 7.32
C LEU A 101 5.49 -11.97 6.23
N CYS A 102 6.81 -11.96 6.03
CA CYS A 102 7.48 -12.77 5.00
C CYS A 102 7.21 -14.27 5.19
N ALA A 103 7.43 -14.81 6.39
CA ALA A 103 7.18 -16.22 6.69
C ALA A 103 5.70 -16.58 6.51
N GLY A 104 4.80 -15.68 6.90
CA GLY A 104 3.37 -15.84 6.73
C GLY A 104 2.94 -15.97 5.27
N LEU A 105 3.38 -15.04 4.43
CA LEU A 105 3.05 -15.03 3.01
C LEU A 105 3.64 -16.24 2.28
N LEU A 106 4.90 -16.59 2.56
CA LEU A 106 5.53 -17.78 1.98
C LEU A 106 4.75 -19.06 2.32
N SER A 107 4.37 -19.23 3.59
CA SER A 107 3.59 -20.40 4.01
C SER A 107 2.20 -20.45 3.36
N GLN A 108 1.54 -19.30 3.19
CA GLN A 108 0.21 -19.27 2.55
C GLN A 108 0.31 -19.50 1.04
N LEU A 109 1.36 -19.01 0.36
CA LEU A 109 1.62 -19.25 -1.06
C LEU A 109 1.79 -20.74 -1.39
N GLU A 110 2.31 -21.54 -0.46
CA GLU A 110 2.40 -23.00 -0.64
C GLU A 110 1.01 -23.68 -0.65
N THR A 111 0.01 -23.03 -0.04
CA THR A 111 -1.33 -23.59 0.17
C THR A 111 -2.43 -22.95 -0.67
N GLY A 112 -2.17 -21.78 -1.26
CA GLY A 112 -3.18 -21.00 -1.98
C GLY A 112 -2.71 -19.61 -2.39
N ALA A 113 -3.66 -18.70 -2.56
CA ALA A 113 -3.42 -17.32 -2.96
C ALA A 113 -3.66 -16.38 -1.76
N PRO A 114 -2.62 -16.08 -0.94
CA PRO A 114 -2.77 -15.20 0.22
C PRO A 114 -3.24 -13.81 -0.20
N VAL A 115 -4.07 -13.20 0.64
CA VAL A 115 -4.50 -11.82 0.44
C VAL A 115 -3.85 -10.93 1.49
N LEU A 116 -3.14 -9.91 1.02
CA LEU A 116 -2.57 -8.86 1.85
C LEU A 116 -3.44 -7.61 1.73
N GLU A 117 -4.10 -7.25 2.82
CA GLU A 117 -4.94 -6.06 2.90
C GLU A 117 -4.13 -4.89 3.46
N LEU A 118 -3.79 -3.92 2.62
CA LEU A 118 -3.11 -2.69 3.03
C LEU A 118 -4.14 -1.64 3.48
N ARG A 119 -3.98 -1.10 4.69
CA ARG A 119 -4.82 -0.03 5.22
C ARG A 119 -4.11 1.30 5.05
N GLY A 120 -4.83 2.32 4.61
CA GLY A 120 -4.24 3.62 4.33
C GLY A 120 -5.23 4.71 3.99
N ASP A 121 -4.70 5.92 3.80
CA ASP A 121 -5.45 7.11 3.40
C ASP A 121 -4.90 7.65 2.08
N ALA A 122 -5.79 8.12 1.20
CA ALA A 122 -5.36 8.88 0.02
C ALA A 122 -4.82 10.26 0.46
N ILE A 123 -3.57 10.55 0.12
CA ILE A 123 -2.96 11.88 0.29
C ILE A 123 -3.29 12.75 -0.94
N ALA A 124 -3.23 12.15 -2.13
CA ALA A 124 -3.55 12.76 -3.42
C ALA A 124 -4.11 11.69 -4.36
N ALA A 125 -4.53 12.06 -5.57
CA ALA A 125 -5.12 11.13 -6.54
C ALA A 125 -4.22 9.92 -6.85
N SER A 126 -2.90 10.13 -6.93
CA SER A 126 -1.91 9.08 -7.21
C SER A 126 -1.05 8.69 -6.01
N LEU A 127 -1.39 9.17 -4.80
CA LEU A 127 -0.54 9.01 -3.62
C LEU A 127 -1.31 8.55 -2.39
N LEU A 128 -0.82 7.48 -1.78
CA LEU A 128 -1.42 6.83 -0.61
C LEU A 128 -0.46 6.86 0.57
N ARG A 129 -1.01 7.01 1.76
CA ARG A 129 -0.32 6.76 3.04
C ARG A 129 -0.74 5.38 3.55
N ILE A 130 0.21 4.50 3.81
CA ILE A 130 -0.08 3.21 4.43
C ILE A 130 0.14 3.30 5.94
N THR A 131 -0.87 2.89 6.70
CA THR A 131 -0.90 3.00 8.17
C THR A 131 -1.01 1.64 8.85
N GLY A 132 -1.33 0.59 8.09
CA GLY A 132 -1.49 -0.76 8.61
C GLY A 132 -1.57 -1.78 7.49
N PHE A 133 -1.54 -3.05 7.86
CA PHE A 133 -1.90 -4.14 6.98
C PHE A 133 -2.57 -5.26 7.78
N ASN A 134 -3.28 -6.16 7.10
CA ASN A 134 -3.77 -7.44 7.59
C ASN A 134 -3.47 -8.51 6.53
N ARG A 135 -3.39 -9.76 6.95
CA ARG A 135 -3.27 -10.92 6.05
C ARG A 135 -4.45 -11.85 6.28
N SER A 136 -5.07 -12.33 5.21
CA SER A 136 -6.17 -13.29 5.21
C SER A 136 -5.82 -14.57 4.46
#